data_AF-A0A942L9J5-F1
#
_entry.id   AF-A0A942L9J5-F1
#
_cell.length_a   1.000
_cell.length_b   1.000
_cell.length_c   1.000
_cell.angle_alpha   90.00
_cell.angle_beta   90.00
_cell.angle_gamma   90.00
#
_symmetry.space_group_name_H-M   'P 1'
#
loop_
_entity.id
_entity.type
_entity.pdbx_description
1 polymer ?
#
loop_
_entity_poly.entity_id
_entity_poly.type
_entity_poly.pdbx_seq_one_letter_code
_entity_poly.pdbx_strand_id
1 'polypeptide(L)'
;MNNLKELKPRKALNKAFLKVKPNRTEIEGFKTNLITLLDRTNDTESEEFHKNLVSDFLKKTYYDPNHFINTKGRNDLVIHNGQNANATVGVILEAKKPTNKSEMPQAFANTKINKQTGEQMITTKKLNVKAIQELVLYYLRERITHKNLEVKHLVATNINEWFIFDATLFDRLFAQNKNLVKQFNDFEAGRLADTKTDFFYKQVAEPFIDSITSEIEFTYFNIQDFQKPLRNSDKADDNSLIALFKVLSPEHLLKLPFTNDSNSLDKRFYSELLHIIGLTETKEGSKKLIERNKSGERHTGTILEDAIIQLDSLDKLNRLEKPNQFGNTQQERLFNVALELSITWINRILFLKLLEAQLITYHKGDKSFSFLNLDKIKNYDDLNSLFFQVLARKYDDRNEDVQQIFEKVPYLNSSLFEPTDIEQLTLFISNLKDDKTIPIFSQTVLKDQQGKKRTGNLSTLQYLFEFLDAYDFGAEGGSAIQEDNKTLINASVLGLIFEKINGYKDGSFFTPGFITMYMCRETIRKAVVQKFNEAKKWNCNNIEELYDKIEDRKEANQIVNSIKICDPAVGSGHFL
;
A
#
# COMPACT_ATOMS: atom_id res chain seq x y z
N MET A 1 9.87 1.48 40.77
CA MET A 1 10.46 1.55 39.42
C MET A 1 9.32 1.44 38.44
N ASN A 2 9.17 2.43 37.56
CA ASN A 2 8.12 2.43 36.54
C ASN A 2 8.31 1.21 35.65
N ASN A 3 7.22 0.51 35.32
CA ASN A 3 7.27 -0.57 34.35
C ASN A 3 7.33 0.04 32.95
N LEU A 4 8.42 -0.14 32.22
CA LEU A 4 8.66 0.53 30.94
C LEU A 4 8.72 -0.48 29.80
N LYS A 5 8.00 -0.17 28.70
CA LYS A 5 7.97 -1.01 27.49
C LYS A 5 8.45 -0.22 26.29
N GLU A 6 9.65 -0.54 25.83
CA GLU A 6 10.24 0.06 24.65
C GLU A 6 9.84 -0.70 23.38
N LEU A 7 9.38 0.04 22.37
CA LEU A 7 9.16 -0.45 21.02
C LEU A 7 10.23 0.11 20.08
N LYS A 8 10.75 -0.74 19.17
CA LYS A 8 11.52 -0.28 18.01
C LYS A 8 10.58 0.24 16.91
N PRO A 9 11.03 1.15 16.01
CA PRO A 9 10.18 1.73 14.97
C PRO A 9 9.33 0.70 14.19
N ARG A 10 9.94 -0.42 13.80
CA ARG A 10 9.24 -1.49 13.07
C ARG A 10 8.08 -2.12 13.85
N LYS A 11 8.19 -2.25 15.18
CA LYS A 11 7.14 -2.80 16.06
C LYS A 11 6.05 -1.77 16.38
N ALA A 12 6.38 -0.47 16.37
CA ALA A 12 5.44 0.62 16.63
C ALA A 12 4.50 0.90 15.46
N LEU A 13 4.92 0.59 14.23
CA LEU A 13 4.13 0.83 13.03
C LEU A 13 2.92 -0.11 12.92
N ASN A 14 1.82 0.41 12.38
CA ASN A 14 0.70 -0.41 11.95
C ASN A 14 1.19 -1.46 10.93
N LYS A 15 0.83 -2.74 11.14
CA LYS A 15 1.31 -3.85 10.31
C LYS A 15 0.96 -3.71 8.83
N ALA A 16 -0.17 -3.10 8.52
CA ALA A 16 -0.63 -2.88 7.16
C ALA A 16 0.13 -1.71 6.52
N PHE A 17 0.32 -0.61 7.26
CA PHE A 17 1.16 0.51 6.81
C PHE A 17 2.61 0.08 6.58
N LEU A 18 3.15 -0.80 7.42
CA LEU A 18 4.50 -1.35 7.25
C LEU A 18 4.68 -2.06 5.89
N LYS A 19 3.62 -2.62 5.30
CA LYS A 19 3.64 -3.28 3.99
C LYS A 19 3.59 -2.33 2.78
N VAL A 20 3.07 -1.10 2.96
CA VAL A 20 3.01 -0.11 1.88
C VAL A 20 4.42 0.29 1.47
N LYS A 21 4.82 0.08 0.21
CA LYS A 21 6.20 0.37 -0.19
C LYS A 21 6.40 1.88 -0.35
N PRO A 22 7.43 2.48 0.29
CA PRO A 22 7.80 3.85 -0.05
C PRO A 22 8.45 3.88 -1.44
N ASN A 23 8.31 5.01 -2.13
CA ASN A 23 8.98 5.23 -3.40
C ASN A 23 10.46 5.56 -3.19
N ARG A 24 11.31 5.19 -4.15
CA ARG A 24 12.74 5.51 -4.16
C ARG A 24 12.97 7.01 -4.01
N THR A 25 12.20 7.83 -4.74
CA THR A 25 12.28 9.30 -4.67
C THR A 25 12.03 9.82 -3.25
N GLU A 26 11.10 9.22 -2.51
CA GLU A 26 10.77 9.61 -1.13
C GLU A 26 11.88 9.22 -0.16
N ILE A 27 12.44 8.02 -0.32
CA ILE A 27 13.58 7.55 0.49
C ILE A 27 14.83 8.41 0.24
N GLU A 28 15.15 8.74 -1.01
CA GLU A 28 16.29 9.62 -1.30
C GLU A 28 16.08 11.05 -0.76
N GLY A 29 14.84 11.58 -0.84
CA GLY A 29 14.47 12.85 -0.22
C GLY A 29 14.66 12.82 1.29
N PHE A 30 14.19 11.75 1.95
CA PHE A 30 14.40 11.52 3.37
C PHE A 30 15.88 11.44 3.74
N LYS A 31 16.69 10.66 2.99
CA LYS A 31 18.15 10.56 3.21
C LYS A 31 18.79 11.93 3.12
N THR A 32 18.50 12.69 2.05
CA THR A 32 19.06 14.03 1.82
C THR A 32 18.76 14.98 2.98
N ASN A 33 17.50 15.04 3.41
CA ASN A 33 17.08 15.91 4.50
C ASN A 33 17.64 15.45 5.85
N LEU A 34 17.73 14.14 6.09
CA LEU A 34 18.26 13.59 7.34
C LEU A 34 19.79 13.77 7.45
N ILE A 35 20.53 13.57 6.35
CA ILE A 35 21.96 13.90 6.28
C ILE A 35 22.16 15.40 6.57
N THR A 36 21.32 16.26 5.98
CA THR A 36 21.39 17.71 6.22
C THR A 36 21.15 18.06 7.69
N LEU A 37 20.19 17.42 8.37
CA LEU A 37 19.97 17.59 9.81
C LEU A 37 21.22 17.20 10.62
N LEU A 38 21.79 16.02 10.31
CA LEU A 38 22.95 15.50 11.02
C LEU A 38 24.21 16.35 10.80
N ASP A 39 24.47 16.78 9.57
CA ASP A 39 25.65 17.58 9.22
C ASP A 39 25.59 19.02 9.77
N ARG A 40 24.38 19.55 10.02
CA ARG A 40 24.19 20.89 10.60
C ARG A 40 24.11 20.89 12.12
N THR A 41 24.01 19.73 12.76
CA THR A 41 23.95 19.64 14.22
C THR A 41 25.28 20.08 14.81
N ASN A 42 25.26 20.95 15.81
CA ASN A 42 26.47 21.51 16.41
C ASN A 42 26.30 21.66 17.93
N ASP A 43 27.04 20.86 18.70
CA ASP A 43 26.94 20.80 20.16
C ASP A 43 27.18 22.14 20.89
N THR A 44 27.83 23.12 20.25
CA THR A 44 28.05 24.45 20.82
C THR A 44 26.85 25.38 20.69
N GLU A 45 25.90 25.05 19.81
CA GLU A 45 24.76 25.92 19.48
C GLU A 45 23.63 25.88 20.52
N SER A 46 22.68 26.80 20.36
CA SER A 46 21.51 26.94 21.25
C SER A 46 20.47 25.81 21.07
N GLU A 47 19.54 25.68 22.01
CA GLU A 47 18.44 24.71 21.91
C GLU A 47 17.49 25.14 20.79
N GLU A 48 17.26 26.45 20.68
CA GLU A 48 16.49 27.07 19.60
C GLU A 48 17.05 26.77 18.21
N PHE A 49 18.39 26.81 18.06
CA PHE A 49 19.06 26.46 16.81
C PHE A 49 18.73 25.01 16.39
N HIS A 50 18.89 24.07 17.31
CA HIS A 50 18.61 22.65 17.08
C HIS A 50 17.13 22.37 16.83
N LYS A 51 16.24 23.06 17.55
CA LYS A 51 14.79 23.01 17.34
C LYS A 51 14.42 23.42 15.91
N ASN A 52 15.03 24.49 15.39
CA ASN A 52 14.81 24.91 14.01
C ASN A 52 15.28 23.86 12.99
N LEU A 53 16.40 23.18 13.25
CA LEU A 53 16.86 22.07 12.38
C LEU A 53 15.86 20.91 12.35
N VAL A 54 15.31 20.51 13.51
CA VAL A 54 14.27 19.47 13.60
C VAL A 54 13.02 19.90 12.83
N SER A 55 12.58 21.15 13.00
CA SER A 55 11.43 21.70 12.28
C SER A 55 11.63 21.67 10.76
N ASP A 56 12.80 22.11 10.29
CA ASP A 56 13.17 22.13 8.87
C ASP A 56 13.19 20.72 8.27
N PHE A 57 13.78 19.76 8.98
CA PHE A 57 13.83 18.38 8.55
C PHE A 57 12.43 17.79 8.37
N LEU A 58 11.55 17.95 9.36
CA LEU A 58 10.18 17.44 9.28
C LEU A 58 9.41 18.11 8.14
N LYS A 59 9.48 19.45 8.03
CA LYS A 59 8.80 20.22 6.97
C LYS A 59 9.20 19.74 5.57
N LYS A 60 10.51 19.73 5.28
CA LYS A 60 11.06 19.42 3.95
C LYS A 60 10.89 17.96 3.55
N THR A 61 10.67 17.08 4.52
CA THR A 61 10.53 15.64 4.27
C THR A 61 9.08 15.19 4.14
N TYR A 62 8.16 15.74 4.94
CA TYR A 62 6.83 15.16 5.09
C TYR A 62 5.68 16.17 5.13
N TYR A 63 5.84 17.27 5.86
CA TYR A 63 4.70 18.01 6.37
C TYR A 63 4.33 19.23 5.53
N ASP A 64 5.30 19.86 4.84
CA ASP A 64 5.00 21.00 3.96
C ASP A 64 4.40 20.52 2.63
N PRO A 65 3.35 21.16 2.09
CA PRO A 65 2.58 22.28 2.63
C PRO A 65 1.32 21.88 3.42
N ASN A 66 1.12 20.59 3.65
CA ASN A 66 -0.17 20.04 4.13
C ASN A 66 -0.41 20.20 5.64
N HIS A 67 0.66 20.32 6.42
CA HIS A 67 0.64 20.36 7.88
C HIS A 67 1.59 21.43 8.40
N PHE A 68 1.03 22.38 9.13
CA PHE A 68 1.81 23.46 9.71
C PHE A 68 2.65 22.96 10.89
N ILE A 69 3.93 23.33 10.91
CA ILE A 69 4.86 23.05 12.01
C ILE A 69 5.44 24.36 12.53
N ASN A 70 5.19 24.67 13.79
CA ASN A 70 5.78 25.83 14.47
C ASN A 70 5.70 25.71 15.99
N THR A 71 6.28 26.66 16.72
CA THR A 71 6.02 26.89 18.14
C THR A 71 4.54 27.25 18.37
N LYS A 72 3.97 26.85 19.51
CA LYS A 72 2.63 27.30 19.93
C LYS A 72 2.66 27.71 21.41
N GLY A 73 2.59 29.01 21.68
CA GLY A 73 2.72 29.54 23.04
C GLY A 73 4.08 29.18 23.63
N ARG A 74 4.10 28.40 24.71
CA ARG A 74 5.33 27.89 25.34
C ARG A 74 5.75 26.49 24.88
N ASN A 75 4.99 25.85 24.00
CA ASN A 75 5.38 24.56 23.45
C ASN A 75 6.48 24.78 22.40
N ASP A 76 7.56 23.99 22.50
CA ASP A 76 8.72 24.06 21.62
C ASP A 76 8.35 23.92 20.15
N LEU A 77 7.72 22.81 19.79
CA LEU A 77 7.24 22.54 18.44
C LEU A 77 5.93 21.77 18.50
N VAL A 78 5.02 22.10 17.59
CA VAL A 78 3.80 21.33 17.34
C VAL A 78 3.63 21.05 15.86
N ILE A 79 3.04 19.91 15.55
CA ILE A 79 2.54 19.58 14.20
C ILE A 79 1.03 19.71 14.24
N HIS A 80 0.47 20.56 13.37
CA HIS A 80 -0.97 20.77 13.27
C HIS A 80 -1.63 19.75 12.33
N ASN A 81 -2.88 19.41 12.60
CA ASN A 81 -3.69 18.52 11.76
C ASN A 81 -4.04 19.13 10.38
N GLY A 82 -3.70 20.40 10.13
CA GLY A 82 -3.92 21.08 8.86
C GLY A 82 -2.85 22.12 8.54
N GLN A 83 -3.08 22.87 7.46
CA GLN A 83 -2.07 23.73 6.79
C GLN A 83 -1.72 25.03 7.52
N ASN A 84 -2.40 25.37 8.62
CA ASN A 84 -2.21 26.63 9.32
C ASN A 84 -2.31 26.49 10.85
N ALA A 85 -1.88 27.54 11.56
CA ALA A 85 -1.82 27.57 13.03
C ALA A 85 -3.19 27.49 13.73
N ASN A 86 -4.30 27.71 13.00
CA ASN A 86 -5.65 27.62 13.56
C ASN A 86 -6.16 26.17 13.63
N ALA A 87 -5.56 25.26 12.85
CA ALA A 87 -5.88 23.84 12.96
C ALA A 87 -5.47 23.30 14.33
N THR A 88 -6.13 22.22 14.77
CA THR A 88 -5.82 21.58 16.05
C THR A 88 -4.41 20.97 16.05
N VAL A 89 -3.80 20.90 17.23
CA VAL A 89 -2.49 20.26 17.40
C VAL A 89 -2.66 18.75 17.33
N GLY A 90 -1.90 18.10 16.45
CA GLY A 90 -1.85 16.65 16.29
C GLY A 90 -0.64 16.01 16.96
N VAL A 91 0.51 16.69 17.00
CA VAL A 91 1.72 16.20 17.69
C VAL A 91 2.35 17.31 18.50
N ILE A 92 2.79 16.99 19.71
CA ILE A 92 3.59 17.88 20.57
C ILE A 92 5.03 17.37 20.57
N LEU A 93 6.01 18.23 20.29
CA LEU A 93 7.42 17.90 20.29
C LEU A 93 8.16 18.79 21.28
N GLU A 94 8.91 18.14 22.17
CA GLU A 94 9.85 18.75 23.11
C GLU A 94 11.27 18.51 22.61
N ALA A 95 12.01 19.57 22.32
CA ALA A 95 13.32 19.48 21.69
C ALA A 95 14.42 19.98 22.63
N LYS A 96 15.39 19.12 22.94
CA LYS A 96 16.56 19.46 23.75
C LYS A 96 17.82 19.58 22.90
N LYS A 97 18.84 20.26 23.44
CA LYS A 97 20.18 20.20 22.85
C LYS A 97 20.74 18.76 22.84
N PRO A 98 21.54 18.37 21.83
CA PRO A 98 22.17 17.05 21.78
C PRO A 98 22.97 16.66 23.03
N THR A 99 23.64 17.63 23.65
CA THR A 99 24.45 17.44 24.86
C THR A 99 23.64 17.35 26.15
N ASN A 100 22.35 17.72 26.14
CA ASN A 100 21.49 17.81 27.33
C ASN A 100 20.88 16.45 27.72
N LYS A 101 21.74 15.44 27.96
CA LYS A 101 21.33 14.06 28.31
C LYS A 101 20.69 13.92 29.69
N SER A 102 20.85 14.91 30.57
CA SER A 102 20.25 14.91 31.92
C SER A 102 18.76 15.21 31.91
N GLU A 103 18.29 15.97 30.92
CA GLU A 103 16.89 16.36 30.77
C GLU A 103 16.10 15.41 29.84
N MET A 104 16.79 14.47 29.20
CA MET A 104 16.22 13.47 28.27
C MET A 104 16.04 12.09 28.94
N PRO A 105 15.04 11.30 28.53
CA PRO A 105 14.91 9.93 29.00
C PRO A 105 16.18 9.13 28.68
N GLN A 106 16.60 8.27 29.61
CA GLN A 106 17.86 7.53 29.47
C GLN A 106 17.60 6.06 29.15
N ALA A 107 17.95 5.66 27.93
CA ALA A 107 17.98 4.28 27.46
C ALA A 107 19.36 3.67 27.74
N PHE A 108 19.43 2.57 28.50
CA PHE A 108 20.65 1.78 28.64
C PHE A 108 20.45 0.40 28.02
N ALA A 109 21.38 -0.01 27.15
CA ALA A 109 21.46 -1.39 26.70
C ALA A 109 21.82 -2.29 27.90
N ASN A 110 20.94 -3.22 28.27
CA ASN A 110 21.32 -4.31 29.17
C ASN A 110 21.73 -5.52 28.31
N THR A 111 22.79 -6.22 28.73
CA THR A 111 23.37 -7.41 28.07
C THR A 111 22.50 -8.68 28.12
N LYS A 112 21.21 -8.57 28.45
CA LYS A 112 20.29 -9.72 28.35
C LYS A 112 19.80 -9.85 26.92
N ILE A 113 20.51 -10.69 26.17
CA ILE A 113 20.09 -11.17 24.85
C ILE A 113 18.97 -12.19 25.06
N ASN A 114 17.83 -12.00 24.40
CA ASN A 114 16.83 -13.05 24.30
C ASN A 114 17.44 -14.20 23.47
N LYS A 115 17.71 -15.35 24.11
CA LYS A 115 18.39 -16.50 23.49
C LYS A 115 17.63 -17.12 22.31
N GLN A 116 16.34 -16.84 22.13
CA GLN A 116 15.54 -17.34 21.01
C GLN A 116 15.45 -16.36 19.84
N THR A 117 15.50 -15.04 20.10
CA THR A 117 15.28 -14.01 19.06
C THR A 117 16.54 -13.21 18.71
N GLY A 118 17.61 -13.31 19.51
CA GLY A 118 18.80 -12.47 19.37
C GLY A 118 18.57 -11.00 19.72
N GLU A 119 17.36 -10.62 20.16
CA GLU A 119 17.03 -9.23 20.49
C GLU A 119 17.71 -8.80 21.79
N GLN A 120 18.43 -7.67 21.72
CA GLN A 120 19.02 -7.00 22.87
C GLN A 120 17.95 -6.19 23.58
N MET A 121 17.65 -6.50 24.85
CA MET A 121 16.71 -5.68 25.63
C MET A 121 17.39 -4.40 26.11
N ILE A 122 17.05 -3.28 25.48
CA ILE A 122 17.30 -1.95 26.03
C ILE A 122 16.25 -1.72 27.11
N THR A 123 16.69 -1.39 28.32
CA THR A 123 15.81 -0.99 29.42
C THR A 123 16.09 0.47 29.72
N THR A 124 15.11 1.32 29.46
CA THR A 124 15.14 2.70 29.93
C THR A 124 15.13 2.69 31.46
N LYS A 125 16.07 3.39 32.10
CA LYS A 125 16.15 3.42 33.58
C LYS A 125 15.54 4.68 34.18
N LYS A 126 15.49 5.77 33.40
CA LYS A 126 15.01 7.06 33.88
C LYS A 126 14.11 7.72 32.83
N LEU A 127 12.80 7.66 33.06
CA LEU A 127 11.79 8.35 32.24
C LEU A 127 11.39 9.68 32.86
N ASN A 128 11.33 9.78 34.19
CA ASN A 128 10.99 11.03 34.87
C ASN A 128 12.15 12.02 34.76
N VAL A 129 12.07 12.86 33.74
CA VAL A 129 13.04 13.91 33.40
C VAL A 129 12.27 15.12 32.93
N LYS A 130 12.98 16.25 32.85
CA LYS A 130 12.37 17.54 32.50
C LYS A 130 11.61 17.52 31.17
N ALA A 131 12.14 16.89 30.12
CA ALA A 131 11.44 16.78 28.84
C ALA A 131 10.08 16.06 28.95
N ILE A 132 9.97 15.02 29.78
CA ILE A 132 8.69 14.33 30.00
C ILE A 132 7.75 15.18 30.87
N GLN A 133 8.27 15.89 31.87
CA GLN A 133 7.49 16.80 32.71
C GLN A 133 6.90 17.96 31.87
N GLU A 134 7.68 18.48 30.92
CA GLU A 134 7.26 19.48 29.92
C GLU A 134 6.16 18.92 29.02
N LEU A 135 6.34 17.73 28.45
CA LEU A 135 5.31 17.06 27.64
C LEU A 135 4.02 16.84 28.42
N VAL A 136 4.07 16.47 29.70
CA VAL A 136 2.87 16.33 30.56
C VAL A 136 2.15 17.67 30.69
N LEU A 137 2.86 18.76 30.97
CA LEU A 137 2.26 20.09 31.05
C LEU A 137 1.60 20.50 29.73
N TYR A 138 2.32 20.33 28.61
CA TYR A 138 1.84 20.73 27.29
C TYR A 138 0.63 19.90 26.85
N TYR A 139 0.65 18.60 27.15
CA TYR A 139 -0.49 17.73 26.93
C TYR A 139 -1.73 18.18 27.72
N LEU A 140 -1.57 18.45 29.02
CA LEU A 140 -2.68 18.87 29.88
C LEU A 140 -3.27 20.21 29.43
N ARG A 141 -2.45 21.15 28.95
CA ARG A 141 -2.93 22.40 28.35
C ARG A 141 -3.77 22.17 27.10
N GLU A 142 -3.29 21.35 26.16
CA GLU A 142 -4.07 21.00 24.98
C GLU A 142 -5.39 20.30 25.38
N ARG A 143 -5.29 19.29 26.24
CA ARG A 143 -6.39 18.40 26.57
C ARG A 143 -7.46 19.05 27.45
N ILE A 144 -7.05 19.76 28.50
CA ILE A 144 -7.93 20.30 29.54
C ILE A 144 -8.29 21.76 29.25
N THR A 145 -7.29 22.61 29.01
CA THR A 145 -7.51 24.06 28.80
C THR A 145 -8.09 24.34 27.42
N HIS A 146 -7.48 23.79 26.36
CA HIS A 146 -7.91 24.00 24.98
C HIS A 146 -8.97 23.00 24.51
N LYS A 147 -9.32 21.99 25.33
CA LYS A 147 -10.29 20.93 25.01
C LYS A 147 -9.99 20.20 23.70
N ASN A 148 -8.71 20.12 23.33
CA ASN A 148 -8.25 19.46 22.13
C ASN A 148 -8.28 17.93 22.33
N LEU A 149 -9.08 17.26 21.51
CA LEU A 149 -9.23 15.80 21.47
C LEU A 149 -8.36 15.13 20.41
N GLU A 150 -7.64 15.92 19.61
CA GLU A 150 -7.02 15.47 18.37
C GLU A 150 -5.51 15.29 18.44
N VAL A 151 -4.90 15.47 19.61
CA VAL A 151 -3.49 15.11 19.84
C VAL A 151 -3.34 13.59 19.69
N LYS A 152 -2.41 13.17 18.84
CA LYS A 152 -2.16 11.76 18.47
C LYS A 152 -0.90 11.21 19.11
N HIS A 153 0.18 12.00 19.12
CA HIS A 153 1.47 11.59 19.68
C HIS A 153 2.18 12.75 20.41
N LEU A 154 3.08 12.38 21.30
CA LEU A 154 4.02 13.28 21.97
C LEU A 154 5.44 12.78 21.75
N VAL A 155 6.37 13.70 21.51
CA VAL A 155 7.75 13.36 21.15
C VAL A 155 8.71 14.14 22.04
N ALA A 156 9.67 13.46 22.64
CA ALA A 156 10.86 14.09 23.21
C ALA A 156 12.07 13.73 22.35
N THR A 157 12.87 14.73 21.95
CA THR A 157 14.08 14.49 21.15
C THR A 157 15.22 15.43 21.50
N ASN A 158 16.46 14.96 21.37
CA ASN A 158 17.67 15.78 21.38
C ASN A 158 18.38 15.76 20.02
N ILE A 159 17.62 15.66 18.93
CA ILE A 159 18.04 15.33 17.55
C ILE A 159 18.45 13.87 17.39
N ASN A 160 19.36 13.39 18.24
CA ASN A 160 19.91 12.04 18.11
C ASN A 160 18.91 10.98 18.55
N GLU A 161 18.39 11.14 19.76
CA GLU A 161 17.47 10.20 20.40
C GLU A 161 16.04 10.71 20.26
N TRP A 162 15.11 9.80 19.97
CA TRP A 162 13.69 10.09 19.80
C TRP A 162 12.87 9.16 20.67
N PHE A 163 11.99 9.74 21.48
CA PHE A 163 11.02 9.03 22.31
C PHE A 163 9.62 9.47 21.88
N ILE A 164 8.83 8.54 21.33
CA ILE A 164 7.48 8.81 20.81
C ILE A 164 6.45 8.07 21.66
N PHE A 165 5.48 8.80 22.18
CA PHE A 165 4.40 8.30 23.03
C PHE A 165 3.06 8.46 22.33
N ASP A 166 2.21 7.44 22.38
CA ASP A 166 0.82 7.55 21.94
C ASP A 166 0.05 8.45 22.92
N ALA A 167 -0.71 9.42 22.41
CA ALA A 167 -1.48 10.34 23.24
C ALA A 167 -2.54 9.63 24.11
N THR A 168 -3.00 8.44 23.72
CA THR A 168 -3.90 7.61 24.54
C THR A 168 -3.26 7.19 25.85
N LEU A 169 -1.94 6.97 25.87
CA LEU A 169 -1.18 6.71 27.09
C LEU A 169 -1.23 7.92 28.02
N PHE A 170 -1.01 9.12 27.47
CA PHE A 170 -1.04 10.36 28.23
C PHE A 170 -2.45 10.69 28.75
N ASP A 171 -3.49 10.42 27.95
CA ASP A 171 -4.88 10.58 28.38
C ASP A 171 -5.16 9.70 29.61
N ARG A 172 -4.85 8.40 29.50
CA ARG A 172 -5.07 7.40 30.56
C ARG A 172 -4.29 7.71 31.83
N LEU A 173 -3.00 8.06 31.71
CA LEU A 173 -2.12 8.25 32.87
C LEU A 173 -2.30 9.60 33.53
N PHE A 174 -2.46 10.68 32.74
CA PHE A 174 -2.42 12.05 33.25
C PHE A 174 -3.80 12.72 33.23
N ALA A 175 -4.46 12.80 32.06
CA ALA A 175 -5.70 13.58 31.93
C ALA A 175 -6.92 12.93 32.60
N GLN A 176 -6.95 11.61 32.74
CA GLN A 176 -8.02 10.91 33.48
C GLN A 176 -7.79 10.91 34.99
N ASN A 177 -6.60 11.28 35.47
CA ASN A 177 -6.31 11.35 36.90
C ASN A 177 -6.88 12.63 37.51
N LYS A 178 -7.98 12.50 38.26
CA LYS A 178 -8.70 13.64 38.87
C LYS A 178 -7.83 14.48 39.80
N ASN A 179 -6.90 13.85 40.53
CA ASN A 179 -6.04 14.58 41.47
C ASN A 179 -5.01 15.43 40.72
N LEU A 180 -4.33 14.85 39.72
CA LEU A 180 -3.39 15.60 38.88
C LEU A 180 -4.09 16.73 38.13
N VAL A 181 -5.26 16.47 37.54
CA VAL A 181 -6.03 17.51 36.84
C VAL A 181 -6.46 18.63 37.78
N LYS A 182 -6.81 18.32 39.03
CA LYS A 182 -7.10 19.34 40.04
C LYS A 182 -5.86 20.20 40.32
N GLN A 183 -4.70 19.58 40.56
CA GLN A 183 -3.43 20.29 40.78
C GLN A 183 -3.04 21.14 39.58
N PHE A 184 -3.23 20.64 38.36
CA PHE A 184 -3.01 21.38 37.12
C PHE A 184 -3.93 22.60 37.00
N ASN A 185 -5.23 22.45 37.29
CA ASN A 185 -6.17 23.57 37.25
C ASN A 185 -5.86 24.61 38.34
N ASP A 186 -5.42 24.18 39.53
CA ASP A 186 -4.97 25.09 40.59
C ASP A 186 -3.69 25.82 40.19
N PHE A 187 -2.76 25.15 39.50
CA PHE A 187 -1.55 25.76 38.95
C PHE A 187 -1.88 26.83 37.89
N GLU A 188 -2.69 26.48 36.88
CA GLU A 188 -3.08 27.40 35.79
C GLU A 188 -3.92 28.59 36.30
N ALA A 189 -4.68 28.40 37.40
CA ALA A 189 -5.42 29.47 38.06
C ALA A 189 -4.58 30.31 39.05
N GLY A 190 -3.29 30.00 39.21
CA GLY A 190 -2.39 30.70 40.14
C GLY A 190 -2.73 30.50 41.62
N ARG A 191 -3.39 29.39 41.97
CA ARG A 191 -3.79 29.04 43.35
C ARG A 191 -2.72 28.27 44.12
N LEU A 192 -1.67 27.79 43.44
CA LEU A 192 -0.53 27.14 44.08
C LEU A 192 0.53 28.16 44.53
N ALA A 193 1.53 27.68 45.29
CA ALA A 193 2.55 28.52 45.91
C ALA A 193 3.45 29.28 44.92
N ASP A 194 3.52 28.85 43.66
CA ASP A 194 4.23 29.54 42.58
C ASP A 194 3.51 29.28 41.24
N THR A 195 3.63 30.23 40.31
CA THR A 195 3.06 30.20 38.94
C THR A 195 4.09 29.85 37.87
N LYS A 196 5.37 29.73 38.23
CA LYS A 196 6.44 29.34 37.32
C LYS A 196 6.30 27.87 36.90
N THR A 197 6.64 27.57 35.65
CA THR A 197 6.58 26.20 35.12
C THR A 197 7.55 25.25 35.83
N ASP A 198 8.71 25.74 36.30
CA ASP A 198 9.65 24.94 37.13
C ASP A 198 8.99 24.39 38.40
N PHE A 199 8.06 25.16 39.00
CA PHE A 199 7.27 24.68 40.13
C PHE A 199 6.37 23.52 39.73
N PHE A 200 5.63 23.65 38.61
CA PHE A 200 4.81 22.55 38.10
C PHE A 200 5.65 21.30 37.84
N TYR A 201 6.81 21.45 37.21
CA TYR A 201 7.70 20.33 36.89
C TYR A 201 8.14 19.58 38.15
N LYS A 202 8.68 20.28 39.15
CA LYS A 202 9.26 19.66 40.36
C LYS A 202 8.22 19.25 41.41
N GLN A 203 7.13 19.99 41.55
CA GLN A 203 6.18 19.82 42.66
C GLN A 203 4.90 19.09 42.24
N VAL A 204 4.61 19.01 40.94
CA VAL A 204 3.38 18.38 40.42
C VAL A 204 3.71 17.21 39.49
N ALA A 205 4.42 17.46 38.39
CA ALA A 205 4.68 16.43 37.39
C ALA A 205 5.65 15.36 37.90
N GLU A 206 6.79 15.76 38.48
CA GLU A 206 7.82 14.83 38.97
C GLU A 206 7.28 13.84 40.02
N PRO A 207 6.63 14.27 41.13
CA PRO A 207 6.09 13.33 42.11
C PRO A 207 4.99 12.43 41.53
N PHE A 208 4.21 12.95 40.58
CA PHE A 208 3.17 12.17 39.93
C PHE A 208 3.75 11.08 39.04
N ILE A 209 4.73 11.40 38.18
CA ILE A 209 5.37 10.43 37.29
C ILE A 209 6.07 9.33 38.11
N ASP A 210 6.68 9.66 39.25
CA ASP A 210 7.30 8.67 40.15
C ASP A 210 6.29 7.73 40.82
N SER A 211 5.04 8.18 40.98
CA SER A 211 3.96 7.37 41.55
C SER A 211 3.35 6.36 40.56
N ILE A 212 3.67 6.45 39.26
CA ILE A 212 3.11 5.58 38.23
C ILE A 212 3.70 4.17 38.33
N THR A 213 2.85 3.21 38.67
CA THR A 213 3.21 1.78 38.73
C THR A 213 2.80 0.99 37.48
N SER A 214 1.91 1.55 36.66
CA SER A 214 1.44 0.93 35.42
C SER A 214 2.50 0.99 34.31
N GLU A 215 2.34 0.14 33.29
CA GLU A 215 3.24 0.07 32.15
C GLU A 215 3.16 1.35 31.28
N ILE A 216 4.33 1.94 31.00
CA ILE A 216 4.50 3.08 30.10
C ILE A 216 5.18 2.58 28.82
N GLU A 217 4.41 2.52 27.74
CA GLU A 217 4.89 2.11 26.41
C GLU A 217 5.32 3.30 25.57
N PHE A 218 6.44 3.20 24.86
CA PHE A 218 6.92 4.24 23.94
C PHE A 218 7.80 3.65 22.85
N THR A 219 7.93 4.39 21.75
CA THR A 219 8.86 4.07 20.67
C THR A 219 10.17 4.78 20.88
N TYR A 220 11.29 4.07 20.75
CA TYR A 220 12.64 4.62 20.85
C TYR A 220 13.50 4.26 19.65
N PHE A 221 14.28 5.23 19.18
CA PHE A 221 15.39 5.03 18.26
C PHE A 221 16.44 6.14 18.43
N ASN A 222 17.67 5.81 18.05
CA ASN A 222 18.75 6.76 17.89
C ASN A 222 19.08 6.90 16.39
N ILE A 223 18.98 8.12 15.86
CA ILE A 223 19.26 8.42 14.45
C ILE A 223 20.72 8.10 14.09
N GLN A 224 21.65 8.20 15.07
CA GLN A 224 23.06 7.89 14.84
C GLN A 224 23.29 6.43 14.43
N ASP A 225 22.40 5.50 14.83
CA ASP A 225 22.47 4.09 14.44
C ASP A 225 22.29 3.89 12.91
N PHE A 226 21.77 4.91 12.21
CA PHE A 226 21.50 4.88 10.77
C PHE A 226 22.53 5.65 9.93
N GLN A 227 23.62 6.18 10.51
CA GLN A 227 24.64 6.93 9.77
C GLN A 227 25.23 6.14 8.60
N LYS A 228 25.51 4.85 8.81
CA LYS A 228 26.07 3.97 7.78
C LYS A 228 25.12 3.80 6.59
N PRO A 229 23.87 3.31 6.77
CA PRO A 229 22.94 3.18 5.64
C PRO A 229 22.57 4.53 5.01
N LEU A 230 22.56 5.64 5.77
CA LEU A 230 22.30 6.97 5.21
C LEU A 230 23.37 7.41 4.20
N ARG A 231 24.64 7.12 4.48
CA ARG A 231 25.78 7.59 3.67
C ARG A 231 26.35 6.54 2.72
N ASN A 232 25.73 5.36 2.64
CA ASN A 232 26.11 4.35 1.66
C ASN A 232 25.39 4.60 0.32
N SER A 233 26.07 4.25 -0.78
CA SER A 233 25.52 4.21 -2.13
C SER A 233 24.84 2.87 -2.47
N ASP A 234 24.99 1.84 -1.63
CA ASP A 234 24.29 0.56 -1.80
C ASP A 234 22.78 0.72 -1.52
N LYS A 235 21.98 0.61 -2.59
CA LYS A 235 20.51 0.69 -2.53
C LYS A 235 19.88 -0.38 -1.63
N ALA A 236 20.56 -1.50 -1.38
CA ALA A 236 20.03 -2.56 -0.52
C ALA A 236 20.00 -2.14 0.95
N ASP A 237 20.93 -1.28 1.37
CA ASP A 237 21.03 -0.79 2.76
C ASP A 237 19.88 0.15 3.12
N ASP A 238 19.27 0.82 2.13
CA ASP A 238 18.13 1.73 2.33
C ASP A 238 16.90 1.02 2.92
N ASN A 239 16.80 -0.31 2.77
CA ASN A 239 15.75 -1.11 3.40
C ASN A 239 15.74 -0.96 4.93
N SER A 240 16.91 -0.70 5.53
CA SER A 240 17.03 -0.45 6.98
C SER A 240 16.40 0.89 7.40
N LEU A 241 16.26 1.85 6.47
CA LEU A 241 15.69 3.17 6.72
C LEU A 241 14.15 3.18 6.68
N ILE A 242 13.51 2.17 6.07
CA ILE A 242 12.04 2.16 5.86
C ILE A 242 11.26 2.36 7.16
N ALA A 243 11.66 1.68 8.24
CA ALA A 243 10.95 1.79 9.52
C ALA A 243 11.13 3.18 10.15
N LEU A 244 12.31 3.79 10.01
CA LEU A 244 12.60 5.13 10.48
C LEU A 244 11.86 6.19 9.65
N PHE A 245 11.87 6.05 8.33
CA PHE A 245 11.10 6.87 7.39
C PHE A 245 9.62 6.88 7.77
N LYS A 246 9.02 5.70 7.98
CA LYS A 246 7.58 5.61 8.29
C LYS A 246 7.19 6.08 9.68
N VAL A 247 8.04 5.88 10.69
CA VAL A 247 7.68 6.28 12.07
C VAL A 247 7.64 7.79 12.25
N LEU A 248 8.32 8.54 11.38
CA LEU A 248 8.33 10.00 11.37
C LEU A 248 7.31 10.61 10.39
N SER A 249 6.55 9.77 9.67
CA SER A 249 5.64 10.23 8.63
C SER A 249 4.29 10.70 9.19
N PRO A 250 3.49 11.46 8.43
CA PRO A 250 2.15 11.89 8.82
C PRO A 250 1.18 10.72 9.07
N GLU A 251 1.27 9.64 8.28
CA GLU A 251 0.46 8.43 8.43
C GLU A 251 0.64 7.79 9.81
N HIS A 252 1.86 7.82 10.36
CA HIS A 252 2.10 7.35 11.72
C HIS A 252 1.80 8.44 12.75
N LEU A 253 2.51 9.56 12.71
CA LEU A 253 2.49 10.57 13.78
C LEU A 253 1.15 11.30 13.90
N LEU A 254 0.42 11.51 12.80
CA LEU A 254 -0.92 12.10 12.80
C LEU A 254 -2.04 11.05 12.68
N LYS A 255 -1.68 9.75 12.65
CA LYS A 255 -2.61 8.63 12.45
C LYS A 255 -3.49 8.82 11.20
N LEU A 256 -2.94 9.41 10.13
CA LEU A 256 -3.68 9.61 8.89
C LEU A 256 -4.00 8.28 8.22
N PRO A 257 -5.12 8.20 7.48
CA PRO A 257 -5.36 7.06 6.63
C PRO A 257 -4.24 6.95 5.59
N PHE A 258 -3.78 5.73 5.37
CA PHE A 258 -2.86 5.39 4.29
C PHE A 258 -3.61 4.53 3.27
N THR A 259 -3.16 4.58 2.01
CA THR A 259 -3.64 3.68 0.97
C THR A 259 -3.19 2.26 1.30
N ASN A 260 -3.99 1.58 2.11
CA ASN A 260 -3.82 0.17 2.44
C ASN A 260 -4.52 -0.76 1.45
N ASP A 261 -5.33 -0.18 0.57
CA ASP A 261 -6.17 -0.95 -0.32
C ASP A 261 -5.43 -1.08 -1.65
N SER A 262 -4.38 -1.91 -1.65
CA SER A 262 -3.82 -2.46 -2.90
C SER A 262 -4.90 -3.11 -3.77
N ASN A 263 -6.07 -3.40 -3.19
CA ASN A 263 -7.25 -3.93 -3.85
C ASN A 263 -8.29 -2.85 -4.21
N SER A 264 -8.03 -1.56 -4.02
CA SER A 264 -8.97 -0.52 -4.49
C SER A 264 -8.82 -0.31 -5.98
N LEU A 265 -9.95 -0.17 -6.68
CA LEU A 265 -9.97 0.07 -8.12
C LEU A 265 -9.25 1.39 -8.46
N ASP A 266 -8.14 1.30 -9.20
CA ASP A 266 -7.54 2.48 -9.81
C ASP A 266 -8.46 3.00 -10.93
N LYS A 267 -9.13 4.12 -10.67
CA LYS A 267 -10.08 4.71 -11.60
C LYS A 267 -9.43 5.19 -12.90
N ARG A 268 -8.15 5.62 -12.87
CA ARG A 268 -7.45 6.12 -14.06
C ARG A 268 -7.11 4.95 -14.98
N PHE A 269 -6.53 3.89 -14.43
CA PHE A 269 -6.29 2.63 -15.13
C PHE A 269 -7.58 2.11 -15.74
N TYR A 270 -8.64 2.02 -14.93
CA TYR A 270 -9.93 1.49 -15.37
C TYR A 270 -10.54 2.30 -16.52
N SER A 271 -10.65 3.62 -16.39
CA SER A 271 -11.25 4.46 -17.43
C SER A 271 -10.43 4.48 -18.73
N GLU A 272 -9.11 4.47 -18.64
CA GLU A 272 -8.25 4.42 -19.82
C GLU A 272 -8.27 3.05 -20.50
N LEU A 273 -8.36 1.95 -19.74
CA LEU A 273 -8.54 0.61 -20.30
C LEU A 273 -9.88 0.48 -21.05
N LEU A 274 -10.98 0.99 -20.48
CA LEU A 274 -12.28 1.03 -21.18
C LEU A 274 -12.18 1.78 -22.50
N HIS A 275 -11.48 2.92 -22.52
CA HIS A 275 -11.24 3.69 -23.74
C HIS A 275 -10.51 2.89 -24.82
N ILE A 276 -9.44 2.16 -24.47
CA ILE A 276 -8.68 1.31 -25.41
C ILE A 276 -9.56 0.17 -25.96
N ILE A 277 -10.42 -0.41 -25.12
CA ILE A 277 -11.36 -1.46 -25.53
C ILE A 277 -12.45 -0.88 -26.45
N GLY A 278 -12.90 0.36 -26.22
CA GLY A 278 -14.02 1.00 -26.94
C GLY A 278 -15.33 1.03 -26.15
N LEU A 279 -15.23 1.08 -24.82
CA LEU A 279 -16.34 1.04 -23.87
C LEU A 279 -16.38 2.32 -23.03
N THR A 280 -17.54 2.59 -22.44
CA THR A 280 -17.74 3.66 -21.46
C THR A 280 -18.56 3.20 -20.26
N GLU A 281 -18.35 3.81 -19.09
CA GLU A 281 -19.15 3.57 -17.87
C GLU A 281 -20.20 4.68 -17.74
N THR A 282 -21.47 4.33 -17.88
CA THR A 282 -22.61 5.23 -17.62
C THR A 282 -23.26 4.92 -16.29
N LYS A 283 -23.94 5.93 -15.74
CA LYS A 283 -24.67 5.81 -14.47
C LYS A 283 -26.17 5.87 -14.76
N GLU A 284 -26.86 4.80 -14.46
CA GLU A 284 -28.32 4.72 -14.54
C GLU A 284 -28.89 4.51 -13.13
N GLY A 285 -29.42 5.59 -12.53
CA GLY A 285 -29.82 5.59 -11.12
C GLY A 285 -28.64 5.33 -10.16
N SER A 286 -28.71 4.25 -9.37
CA SER A 286 -27.63 3.80 -8.50
C SER A 286 -26.69 2.79 -9.16
N LYS A 287 -27.04 2.26 -10.34
CA LYS A 287 -26.26 1.26 -11.07
C LYS A 287 -25.26 1.92 -12.00
N LYS A 288 -24.10 1.30 -12.12
CA LYS A 288 -23.07 1.62 -13.13
C LYS A 288 -23.12 0.55 -14.19
N LEU A 289 -23.25 0.94 -15.44
CA LEU A 289 -23.35 0.05 -16.58
C LEU A 289 -22.19 0.31 -17.53
N ILE A 290 -21.71 -0.76 -18.15
CA ILE A 290 -20.70 -0.70 -19.20
C ILE A 290 -21.41 -0.84 -20.52
N GLU A 291 -21.26 0.16 -21.38
CA GLU A 291 -21.93 0.24 -22.67
C GLU A 291 -20.93 0.52 -23.79
N ARG A 292 -21.32 0.15 -25.01
CA ARG A 292 -20.63 0.57 -26.23
C ARG A 292 -20.70 2.09 -26.34
N ASN A 293 -19.62 2.72 -26.79
CA ASN A 293 -19.63 4.17 -27.04
C ASN A 293 -20.79 4.60 -27.94
N LYS A 294 -21.28 5.81 -27.73
CA LYS A 294 -22.40 6.37 -28.50
C LYS A 294 -21.99 6.59 -29.96
N SER A 295 -22.97 6.60 -30.84
CA SER A 295 -22.73 6.94 -32.26
C SER A 295 -22.07 8.33 -32.35
N GLY A 296 -20.96 8.43 -33.09
CA GLY A 296 -20.12 9.63 -33.16
C GLY A 296 -18.89 9.62 -32.24
N GLU A 297 -18.88 8.78 -31.20
CA GLU A 297 -17.76 8.60 -30.25
C GLU A 297 -17.08 7.23 -30.41
N ARG A 298 -17.49 6.46 -31.41
CA ARG A 298 -16.89 5.15 -31.74
C ARG A 298 -15.65 5.36 -32.59
N HIS A 299 -14.55 4.73 -32.19
CA HIS A 299 -13.31 4.73 -32.94
C HIS A 299 -13.09 3.34 -33.51
N THR A 300 -13.03 3.21 -34.83
CA THR A 300 -12.97 1.90 -35.51
C THR A 300 -11.71 1.09 -35.19
N GLY A 301 -10.68 1.72 -34.61
CA GLY A 301 -9.49 1.02 -34.15
C GLY A 301 -9.59 0.42 -32.75
N THR A 302 -10.60 0.75 -31.93
CA THR A 302 -10.71 0.13 -30.60
C THR A 302 -11.03 -1.35 -30.75
N ILE A 303 -10.57 -2.16 -29.80
CA ILE A 303 -10.64 -3.64 -29.87
C ILE A 303 -12.07 -4.12 -30.15
N LEU A 304 -13.04 -3.56 -29.43
CA LEU A 304 -14.45 -3.89 -29.59
C LEU A 304 -15.00 -3.52 -30.99
N GLU A 305 -14.69 -2.32 -31.47
CA GLU A 305 -15.27 -1.83 -32.73
C GLU A 305 -14.69 -2.58 -33.92
N ASP A 306 -13.39 -2.86 -33.90
CA ASP A 306 -12.75 -3.67 -34.94
C ASP A 306 -13.29 -5.11 -34.93
N ALA A 307 -13.43 -5.72 -33.75
CA ALA A 307 -14.07 -7.04 -33.63
C ALA A 307 -15.50 -7.05 -34.20
N ILE A 308 -16.32 -6.03 -33.92
CA ILE A 308 -17.66 -5.89 -34.50
C ILE A 308 -17.59 -5.82 -36.03
N ILE A 309 -16.68 -5.01 -36.58
CA ILE A 309 -16.51 -4.85 -38.03
C ILE A 309 -16.08 -6.18 -38.68
N GLN A 310 -15.14 -6.91 -38.08
CA GLN A 310 -14.70 -8.20 -38.61
C GLN A 310 -15.80 -9.27 -38.52
N LEU A 311 -16.56 -9.32 -37.42
CA LEU A 311 -17.67 -10.26 -37.24
C LEU A 311 -18.75 -10.07 -38.30
N ASP A 312 -19.10 -8.81 -38.56
CA ASP A 312 -20.14 -8.43 -39.52
C ASP A 312 -19.66 -8.67 -40.96
N SER A 313 -18.45 -8.21 -41.30
CA SER A 313 -17.91 -8.33 -42.67
C SER A 313 -17.63 -9.78 -43.10
N LEU A 314 -17.31 -10.66 -42.16
CA LEU A 314 -17.05 -12.08 -42.42
C LEU A 314 -18.26 -12.98 -42.14
N ASP A 315 -19.42 -12.39 -41.85
CA ASP A 315 -20.68 -13.08 -41.54
C ASP A 315 -20.53 -14.21 -40.49
N LYS A 316 -19.77 -13.93 -39.42
CA LYS A 316 -19.38 -14.95 -38.44
C LYS A 316 -20.50 -15.35 -37.49
N LEU A 317 -21.48 -14.48 -37.26
CA LEU A 317 -22.58 -14.75 -36.34
C LEU A 317 -23.44 -15.94 -36.78
N ASN A 318 -23.55 -16.18 -38.09
CA ASN A 318 -24.32 -17.30 -38.65
C ASN A 318 -23.67 -18.67 -38.38
N ARG A 319 -22.43 -18.71 -37.88
CA ARG A 319 -21.74 -19.95 -37.47
C ARG A 319 -22.10 -20.38 -36.06
N LEU A 320 -22.71 -19.51 -35.26
CA LEU A 320 -23.14 -19.84 -33.91
C LEU A 320 -24.42 -20.66 -33.96
N GLU A 321 -24.50 -21.75 -33.20
CA GLU A 321 -25.69 -22.60 -33.16
C GLU A 321 -26.92 -21.87 -32.57
N LYS A 322 -26.68 -20.97 -31.60
CA LYS A 322 -27.74 -20.26 -30.85
C LYS A 322 -27.46 -18.75 -30.79
N PRO A 323 -27.45 -18.03 -31.92
CA PRO A 323 -27.06 -16.62 -31.95
C PRO A 323 -28.01 -15.72 -31.14
N ASN A 324 -29.27 -16.12 -30.97
CA ASN A 324 -30.27 -15.38 -30.19
C ASN A 324 -29.91 -15.25 -28.70
N GLN A 325 -29.02 -16.09 -28.15
CA GLN A 325 -28.57 -15.95 -26.76
C GLN A 325 -27.73 -14.69 -26.54
N PHE A 326 -27.17 -14.13 -27.61
CA PHE A 326 -26.37 -12.92 -27.60
C PHE A 326 -27.18 -11.66 -27.90
N GLY A 327 -28.51 -11.74 -27.97
CA GLY A 327 -29.36 -10.57 -28.16
C GLY A 327 -30.49 -10.78 -29.17
N ASN A 328 -31.46 -9.88 -29.11
CA ASN A 328 -32.65 -9.93 -29.95
C ASN A 328 -32.38 -9.33 -31.33
N THR A 329 -31.54 -8.29 -31.39
CA THR A 329 -31.19 -7.62 -32.64
C THR A 329 -29.80 -8.01 -33.15
N GLN A 330 -29.54 -7.85 -34.45
CA GLN A 330 -28.21 -8.13 -35.02
C GLN A 330 -27.11 -7.26 -34.38
N GLN A 331 -27.41 -5.99 -34.09
CA GLN A 331 -26.47 -5.09 -33.43
C GLN A 331 -26.16 -5.52 -31.98
N GLU A 332 -27.16 -6.00 -31.24
CA GLU A 332 -26.94 -6.58 -29.90
C GLU A 332 -26.07 -7.84 -29.97
N ARG A 333 -26.33 -8.73 -30.94
CA ARG A 333 -25.53 -9.95 -31.13
C ARG A 333 -24.10 -9.65 -31.49
N LEU A 334 -23.87 -8.74 -32.44
CA LEU A 334 -22.54 -8.28 -32.81
C LEU A 334 -21.80 -7.71 -31.60
N PHE A 335 -22.45 -6.81 -30.85
CA PHE A 335 -21.86 -6.22 -29.67
C PHE A 335 -21.52 -7.25 -28.59
N ASN A 336 -22.45 -8.14 -28.23
CA ASN A 336 -22.24 -9.08 -27.14
C ASN A 336 -21.18 -10.14 -27.47
N VAL A 337 -21.13 -10.64 -28.72
CA VAL A 337 -20.08 -11.57 -29.17
C VAL A 337 -18.73 -10.86 -29.21
N ALA A 338 -18.66 -9.65 -29.78
CA ALA A 338 -17.42 -8.87 -29.81
C ALA A 338 -16.92 -8.50 -28.41
N LEU A 339 -17.82 -8.19 -27.49
CA LEU A 339 -17.48 -7.87 -26.11
C LEU A 339 -16.90 -9.09 -25.39
N GLU A 340 -17.50 -10.26 -25.54
CA GLU A 340 -17.01 -11.51 -24.95
C GLU A 340 -15.60 -11.88 -25.47
N LEU A 341 -15.36 -11.74 -26.78
CA LEU A 341 -14.04 -11.88 -27.39
C LEU A 341 -13.04 -10.85 -26.83
N SER A 342 -13.44 -9.57 -26.79
CA SER A 342 -12.60 -8.47 -26.30
C SER A 342 -12.17 -8.68 -24.84
N ILE A 343 -13.11 -9.10 -23.99
CA ILE A 343 -12.84 -9.42 -22.58
C ILE A 343 -11.86 -10.59 -22.47
N THR A 344 -12.09 -11.66 -23.24
CA THR A 344 -11.21 -12.84 -23.26
C THR A 344 -9.78 -12.47 -23.63
N TRP A 345 -9.62 -11.68 -24.69
CA TRP A 345 -8.32 -11.23 -25.16
C TRP A 345 -7.63 -10.29 -24.17
N ILE A 346 -8.33 -9.29 -23.64
CA ILE A 346 -7.78 -8.39 -22.62
C ILE A 346 -7.38 -9.15 -21.35
N ASN A 347 -8.17 -10.15 -20.95
CA ASN A 347 -7.83 -11.01 -19.81
C ASN A 347 -6.51 -11.75 -20.01
N ARG A 348 -6.32 -12.36 -21.19
CA ARG A 348 -5.04 -12.98 -21.55
C ARG A 348 -3.87 -11.99 -21.50
N ILE A 349 -4.05 -10.79 -22.05
CA ILE A 349 -2.99 -9.76 -22.09
C ILE A 349 -2.64 -9.26 -20.69
N LEU A 350 -3.63 -8.98 -19.84
CA LEU A 350 -3.41 -8.53 -18.46
C LEU A 350 -2.76 -9.62 -17.60
N PHE A 351 -3.19 -10.88 -17.77
CA PHE A 351 -2.51 -12.02 -17.16
C PHE A 351 -1.05 -12.12 -17.62
N LEU A 352 -0.79 -11.95 -18.90
CA LEU A 352 0.57 -11.97 -19.44
C LEU A 352 1.44 -10.86 -18.87
N LYS A 353 0.88 -9.67 -18.64
CA LYS A 353 1.61 -8.58 -18.01
C LYS A 353 2.00 -8.88 -16.57
N LEU A 354 1.10 -9.52 -15.81
CA LEU A 354 1.42 -10.02 -14.46
C LEU A 354 2.52 -11.09 -14.50
N LEU A 355 2.40 -12.06 -15.41
CA LEU A 355 3.38 -13.13 -15.58
C LEU A 355 4.76 -12.57 -15.93
N GLU A 356 4.82 -11.62 -16.87
CA GLU A 356 6.04 -10.93 -17.26
C GLU A 356 6.71 -10.26 -16.06
N ALA A 357 5.95 -9.46 -15.29
CA ALA A 357 6.46 -8.78 -14.11
C ALA A 357 6.98 -9.76 -13.05
N GLN A 358 6.31 -10.90 -12.86
CA GLN A 358 6.75 -11.96 -11.97
C GLN A 358 8.05 -12.62 -12.45
N LEU A 359 8.15 -12.94 -13.74
CA LEU A 359 9.37 -13.54 -14.31
C LEU A 359 10.57 -12.61 -14.17
N ILE A 360 10.42 -11.33 -14.49
CA ILE A 360 11.48 -10.33 -14.28
C ILE A 360 11.89 -10.28 -12.80
N THR A 361 10.91 -10.32 -11.89
CA THR A 361 11.17 -10.30 -10.44
C THR A 361 11.93 -11.53 -9.97
N TYR A 362 11.52 -12.74 -10.38
CA TYR A 362 12.19 -14.00 -10.03
C TYR A 362 13.62 -14.06 -10.56
N HIS A 363 13.90 -13.36 -11.65
CA HIS A 363 15.22 -13.25 -12.25
C HIS A 363 15.93 -11.95 -11.91
N LYS A 364 15.67 -11.40 -10.71
CA LYS A 364 16.40 -10.27 -10.12
C LYS A 364 16.44 -9.01 -11.01
N GLY A 365 15.35 -8.75 -11.74
CA GLY A 365 15.22 -7.57 -12.59
C GLY A 365 15.79 -7.74 -14.01
N ASP A 366 16.14 -8.96 -14.43
CA ASP A 366 16.60 -9.21 -15.80
C ASP A 366 15.47 -8.92 -16.82
N LYS A 367 15.63 -7.82 -17.55
CA LYS A 367 14.66 -7.35 -18.55
C LYS A 367 14.55 -8.25 -19.78
N SER A 368 15.47 -9.18 -20.00
CA SER A 368 15.36 -10.12 -21.12
C SER A 368 14.18 -11.10 -20.96
N PHE A 369 13.62 -11.22 -19.74
CA PHE A 369 12.36 -11.91 -19.47
C PHE A 369 11.11 -11.09 -19.84
N SER A 370 11.26 -9.82 -20.26
CA SER A 370 10.16 -9.08 -20.88
C SER A 370 9.82 -9.68 -22.24
N PHE A 371 8.54 -9.86 -22.52
CA PHE A 371 8.04 -10.42 -23.76
C PHE A 371 6.77 -9.76 -24.30
N LEU A 372 6.05 -8.97 -23.50
CA LEU A 372 4.82 -8.29 -23.91
C LEU A 372 5.14 -6.85 -24.36
N ASN A 373 5.88 -6.73 -25.45
CA ASN A 373 6.34 -5.46 -26.02
C ASN A 373 6.43 -5.53 -27.55
N LEU A 374 6.57 -4.36 -28.19
CA LEU A 374 6.60 -4.26 -29.65
C LEU A 374 7.87 -4.79 -30.32
N ASP A 375 8.94 -5.06 -29.56
CA ASP A 375 10.14 -5.68 -30.12
C ASP A 375 9.87 -7.16 -30.46
N LYS A 376 9.08 -7.86 -29.62
CA LYS A 376 8.71 -9.27 -29.82
C LYS A 376 7.34 -9.49 -30.45
N ILE A 377 6.40 -8.58 -30.25
CA ILE A 377 5.01 -8.70 -30.70
C ILE A 377 4.67 -7.46 -31.52
N LYS A 378 4.79 -7.55 -32.84
CA LYS A 378 4.65 -6.40 -33.75
C LYS A 378 3.21 -6.16 -34.17
N ASN A 379 2.39 -7.21 -34.16
CA ASN A 379 1.03 -7.22 -34.67
C ASN A 379 0.14 -8.22 -33.91
N TYR A 380 -1.13 -8.30 -34.28
CA TYR A 380 -2.08 -9.23 -33.66
C TYR A 380 -1.81 -10.71 -34.00
N ASP A 381 -1.11 -11.01 -35.11
CA ASP A 381 -0.68 -12.38 -35.46
C ASP A 381 0.38 -12.92 -34.49
N ASP A 382 1.36 -12.09 -34.13
CA ASP A 382 2.38 -12.41 -33.13
C ASP A 382 1.74 -12.65 -31.76
N LEU A 383 0.77 -11.81 -31.38
CA LEU A 383 0.04 -11.94 -30.13
C LEU A 383 -0.82 -13.22 -30.09
N ASN A 384 -1.47 -13.55 -31.20
CA ASN A 384 -2.20 -14.81 -31.37
C ASN A 384 -1.27 -16.03 -31.24
N SER A 385 -0.07 -15.94 -31.82
CA SER A 385 0.95 -16.99 -31.72
C SER A 385 1.43 -17.17 -30.28
N LEU A 386 1.65 -16.07 -29.54
CA LEU A 386 1.95 -16.12 -28.11
C LEU A 386 0.86 -16.85 -27.31
N PHE A 387 -0.43 -16.61 -27.61
CA PHE A 387 -1.52 -17.28 -26.92
C PHE A 387 -1.51 -18.80 -27.18
N PHE A 388 -1.56 -19.20 -28.45
CA PHE A 388 -1.93 -20.57 -28.80
C PHE A 388 -0.77 -21.47 -29.20
N GLN A 389 0.37 -20.90 -29.59
CA GLN A 389 1.56 -21.65 -29.98
C GLN A 389 2.63 -21.67 -28.89
N VAL A 390 2.58 -20.75 -27.92
CA VAL A 390 3.56 -20.66 -26.82
C VAL A 390 2.94 -21.04 -25.49
N LEU A 391 1.90 -20.34 -25.04
CA LEU A 391 1.36 -20.54 -23.68
C LEU A 391 0.51 -21.80 -23.57
N ALA A 392 -0.22 -22.16 -24.63
CA ALA A 392 -1.03 -23.37 -24.69
C ALA A 392 -0.23 -24.64 -25.05
N ARG A 393 1.08 -24.53 -25.32
CA ARG A 393 1.91 -25.65 -25.78
C ARG A 393 3.17 -25.84 -24.95
N LYS A 394 3.50 -27.10 -24.69
CA LYS A 394 4.78 -27.49 -24.08
C LYS A 394 5.92 -27.07 -24.99
N TYR A 395 7.08 -26.84 -24.38
CA TYR A 395 8.26 -26.31 -25.08
C TYR A 395 8.67 -27.17 -26.29
N ASP A 396 8.68 -28.50 -26.12
CA ASP A 396 9.06 -29.45 -27.18
C ASP A 396 8.03 -29.57 -28.32
N ASP A 397 6.81 -29.04 -28.14
CA ASP A 397 5.73 -29.06 -29.12
C ASP A 397 5.59 -27.72 -29.89
N ARG A 398 6.52 -26.78 -29.66
CA ARG A 398 6.57 -25.46 -30.31
C ARG A 398 7.30 -25.57 -31.65
N ASN A 399 6.95 -24.69 -32.60
CA ASN A 399 7.76 -24.54 -33.81
C ASN A 399 9.04 -23.73 -33.51
N GLU A 400 10.03 -23.84 -34.40
CA GLU A 400 11.36 -23.22 -34.23
C GLU A 400 11.27 -21.70 -34.07
N ASP A 401 10.41 -21.04 -34.86
CA ASP A 401 10.25 -19.58 -34.86
C ASP A 401 9.79 -19.05 -33.49
N VAL A 402 8.70 -19.60 -32.93
CA VAL A 402 8.18 -19.13 -31.63
C VAL A 402 9.06 -19.56 -30.47
N GLN A 403 9.77 -20.68 -30.60
CA GLN A 403 10.74 -21.13 -29.60
C GLN A 403 11.91 -20.15 -29.47
N GLN A 404 12.39 -19.60 -30.58
CA GLN A 404 13.45 -18.59 -30.59
C GLN A 404 12.98 -17.25 -30.02
N ILE A 405 11.82 -16.75 -30.44
CA ILE A 405 11.30 -15.44 -30.01
C ILE A 405 10.89 -15.46 -28.53
N PHE A 406 10.25 -16.54 -28.08
CA PHE A 406 9.65 -16.68 -26.75
C PHE A 406 10.36 -17.73 -25.89
N GLU A 407 11.67 -17.90 -26.06
CA GLU A 407 12.50 -18.88 -25.35
C GLU A 407 12.29 -18.84 -23.82
N LYS A 408 12.18 -17.63 -23.27
CA LYS A 408 12.05 -17.38 -21.83
C LYS A 408 10.61 -17.41 -21.30
N VAL A 409 9.63 -17.69 -22.16
CA VAL A 409 8.21 -17.77 -21.78
C VAL A 409 7.86 -19.20 -21.40
N PRO A 410 7.46 -19.47 -20.15
CA PRO A 410 7.14 -20.81 -19.70
C PRO A 410 5.86 -21.33 -20.35
N TYR A 411 5.72 -22.65 -20.41
CA TYR A 411 4.43 -23.28 -20.66
C TYR A 411 3.56 -23.14 -19.41
N LEU A 412 2.30 -22.73 -19.60
CA LEU A 412 1.31 -22.70 -18.55
C LEU A 412 0.21 -23.68 -18.92
N ASN A 413 0.04 -24.72 -18.11
CA ASN A 413 -1.06 -25.67 -18.25
C ASN A 413 -2.38 -25.00 -17.81
N SER A 414 -2.79 -23.95 -18.52
CA SER A 414 -3.90 -23.08 -18.19
C SER A 414 -4.92 -23.07 -19.32
N SER A 415 -6.16 -23.37 -18.99
CA SER A 415 -7.30 -23.26 -19.90
C SER A 415 -7.52 -21.83 -20.39
N LEU A 416 -6.95 -20.82 -19.72
CA LEU A 416 -7.01 -19.43 -20.17
C LEU A 416 -6.45 -19.27 -21.59
N PHE A 417 -5.47 -20.08 -21.99
CA PHE A 417 -4.84 -20.02 -23.31
C PHE A 417 -5.31 -21.10 -24.27
N GLU A 418 -6.29 -21.91 -23.88
CA GLU A 418 -6.99 -22.76 -24.84
C GLU A 418 -7.96 -21.91 -25.67
N PRO A 419 -8.08 -22.15 -26.99
CA PRO A 419 -9.11 -21.48 -27.79
C PRO A 419 -10.49 -21.74 -27.22
N THR A 420 -11.24 -20.67 -26.98
CA THR A 420 -12.65 -20.79 -26.57
C THR A 420 -13.53 -21.21 -27.75
N ASP A 421 -14.71 -21.78 -27.47
CA ASP A 421 -15.67 -22.15 -28.52
C ASP A 421 -16.06 -20.95 -29.39
N ILE A 422 -16.24 -19.77 -28.78
CA ILE A 422 -16.59 -18.56 -29.50
C ILE A 422 -15.47 -18.10 -30.44
N GLU A 423 -14.20 -18.20 -30.02
CA GLU A 423 -13.05 -17.89 -30.89
C GLU A 423 -12.96 -18.86 -32.06
N GLN A 424 -13.12 -20.16 -31.80
CA GLN A 424 -13.10 -21.21 -32.83
C GLN A 424 -14.19 -21.01 -33.89
N LEU A 425 -15.41 -20.66 -33.45
CA LEU A 425 -16.55 -20.47 -34.34
C LEU A 425 -16.51 -19.13 -35.07
N THR A 426 -15.93 -18.10 -34.46
CA THR A 426 -16.00 -16.71 -34.96
C THR A 426 -14.65 -16.15 -35.40
N LEU A 427 -13.94 -15.47 -34.49
CA LEU A 427 -12.70 -14.74 -34.71
C LEU A 427 -11.66 -15.06 -33.65
N PHE A 428 -10.42 -15.10 -34.09
CA PHE A 428 -9.24 -15.02 -33.22
C PHE A 428 -8.75 -13.57 -33.16
N ILE A 429 -7.89 -13.26 -32.17
CA ILE A 429 -7.34 -11.90 -32.04
C ILE A 429 -6.55 -11.46 -33.29
N SER A 430 -5.93 -12.40 -34.00
CA SER A 430 -5.25 -12.14 -35.28
C SER A 430 -6.15 -11.58 -36.39
N ASN A 431 -7.48 -11.63 -36.22
CA ASN A 431 -8.38 -11.01 -37.19
C ASN A 431 -8.49 -9.50 -37.06
N LEU A 432 -8.02 -8.90 -35.96
CA LEU A 432 -7.98 -7.45 -35.77
C LEU A 432 -6.97 -6.79 -36.72
N LYS A 433 -7.17 -5.49 -37.00
CA LYS A 433 -6.39 -4.70 -37.96
C LYS A 433 -5.26 -3.95 -37.27
N ASP A 434 -4.03 -4.21 -37.71
CA ASP A 434 -2.82 -3.62 -37.14
C ASP A 434 -2.65 -2.13 -37.46
N ASP A 435 -3.24 -1.64 -38.55
CA ASP A 435 -3.04 -0.29 -39.09
C ASP A 435 -3.98 0.76 -38.47
N LYS A 436 -4.93 0.35 -37.64
CA LYS A 436 -5.91 1.26 -37.05
C LYS A 436 -5.34 1.99 -35.85
N THR A 437 -5.59 3.30 -35.81
CA THR A 437 -5.21 4.16 -34.70
C THR A 437 -6.41 4.69 -33.93
N ILE A 438 -6.23 4.91 -32.63
CA ILE A 438 -7.22 5.54 -31.75
C ILE A 438 -6.61 6.76 -31.05
N PRO A 439 -7.43 7.76 -30.67
CA PRO A 439 -6.94 8.92 -29.93
C PRO A 439 -6.46 8.51 -28.54
N ILE A 440 -5.39 9.15 -28.06
CA ILE A 440 -4.91 8.99 -26.69
C ILE A 440 -5.93 9.60 -25.73
N PHE A 441 -6.24 8.88 -24.64
CA PHE A 441 -7.21 9.30 -23.64
C PHE A 441 -6.81 10.64 -22.99
N SER A 442 -7.76 11.54 -22.79
CA SER A 442 -7.47 12.89 -22.27
C SER A 442 -6.85 12.90 -20.86
N GLN A 443 -7.11 11.86 -20.07
CA GLN A 443 -6.54 11.67 -18.74
C GLN A 443 -5.46 10.60 -18.69
N THR A 444 -4.83 10.31 -19.83
CA THR A 444 -3.82 9.26 -19.98
C THR A 444 -2.73 9.30 -18.91
N VAL A 445 -2.28 8.12 -18.51
CA VAL A 445 -1.06 7.93 -17.72
C VAL A 445 0.21 8.24 -18.52
N LEU A 446 0.13 8.17 -19.86
CA LEU A 446 1.27 8.33 -20.74
C LEU A 446 1.80 9.76 -20.71
N LYS A 447 3.10 9.89 -20.56
CA LYS A 447 3.81 11.17 -20.54
C LYS A 447 4.81 11.26 -21.68
N ASP A 448 4.97 12.47 -22.20
CA ASP A 448 6.03 12.80 -23.13
C ASP A 448 7.39 12.95 -22.41
N GLN A 449 8.45 13.21 -23.18
CA GLN A 449 9.80 13.41 -22.64
C GLN A 449 9.93 14.61 -21.68
N GLN A 450 8.97 15.55 -21.71
CA GLN A 450 8.90 16.70 -20.81
C GLN A 450 8.06 16.41 -19.56
N GLY A 451 7.52 15.19 -19.42
CA GLY A 451 6.65 14.79 -18.31
C GLY A 451 5.20 15.28 -18.43
N LYS A 452 4.81 15.88 -19.57
CA LYS A 452 3.42 16.29 -19.83
C LYS A 452 2.61 15.14 -20.40
N LYS A 453 1.29 15.16 -20.20
CA LYS A 453 0.39 14.14 -20.76
C LYS A 453 0.52 14.10 -22.28
N ARG A 454 0.70 12.90 -22.83
CA ARG A 454 0.81 12.68 -24.27
C ARG A 454 -0.54 12.95 -24.95
N THR A 455 -0.50 13.45 -26.18
CA THR A 455 -1.67 13.69 -27.04
C THR A 455 -1.43 13.12 -28.44
N GLY A 456 -2.49 13.00 -29.24
CA GLY A 456 -2.43 12.45 -30.59
C GLY A 456 -3.14 11.11 -30.73
N ASN A 457 -2.72 10.31 -31.71
CA ASN A 457 -3.25 8.97 -31.98
C ASN A 457 -2.11 7.94 -31.93
N LEU A 458 -2.43 6.70 -31.54
CA LEU A 458 -1.51 5.55 -31.56
C LEU A 458 -2.22 4.35 -32.19
N SER A 459 -1.45 3.41 -32.75
CA SER A 459 -2.02 2.10 -33.09
C SER A 459 -2.52 1.43 -31.81
N THR A 460 -3.64 0.70 -31.89
CA THR A 460 -4.31 0.19 -30.68
C THR A 460 -3.41 -0.78 -29.90
N LEU A 461 -2.66 -1.63 -30.58
CA LEU A 461 -1.72 -2.56 -29.94
C LEU A 461 -0.57 -1.82 -29.25
N GLN A 462 0.03 -0.83 -29.92
CA GLN A 462 1.06 0.03 -29.31
C GLN A 462 0.52 0.75 -28.09
N TYR A 463 -0.67 1.35 -28.20
CA TYR A 463 -1.27 2.09 -27.09
C TYR A 463 -1.51 1.17 -25.90
N LEU A 464 -2.05 -0.03 -26.13
CA LEU A 464 -2.26 -1.01 -25.06
C LEU A 464 -0.95 -1.37 -24.35
N PHE A 465 0.13 -1.66 -25.08
CA PHE A 465 1.41 -1.99 -24.44
C PHE A 465 2.04 -0.82 -23.70
N GLU A 466 2.11 0.37 -24.30
CA GLU A 466 2.63 1.56 -23.62
C GLU A 466 1.80 1.90 -22.37
N PHE A 467 0.47 1.76 -22.46
CA PHE A 467 -0.44 1.95 -21.32
C PHE A 467 -0.13 0.97 -20.20
N LEU A 468 0.00 -0.33 -20.48
CA LEU A 468 0.31 -1.33 -19.48
C LEU A 468 1.72 -1.15 -18.89
N ASP A 469 2.69 -0.74 -19.70
CA ASP A 469 4.06 -0.45 -19.24
C ASP A 469 4.15 0.76 -18.30
N ALA A 470 3.15 1.65 -18.30
CA ALA A 470 3.10 2.79 -17.41
C ALA A 470 2.68 2.44 -15.97
N TYR A 471 2.25 1.20 -15.72
CA TYR A 471 1.87 0.69 -14.39
C TYR A 471 2.84 -0.39 -13.89
N ASP A 472 2.84 -0.62 -12.58
CA ASP A 472 3.63 -1.68 -11.94
C ASP A 472 2.75 -2.91 -11.72
N PHE A 473 3.08 -4.02 -12.38
CA PHE A 473 2.36 -5.31 -12.25
C PHE A 473 3.11 -6.30 -11.33
N GLY A 474 4.12 -5.83 -10.58
CA GLY A 474 4.93 -6.66 -9.70
C GLY A 474 4.13 -7.31 -8.56
N ALA A 475 4.56 -8.49 -8.11
CA ALA A 475 3.91 -9.20 -7.01
C ALA A 475 4.11 -8.48 -5.66
N GLU A 476 3.15 -8.69 -4.74
CA GLU A 476 3.29 -8.40 -3.31
C GLU A 476 4.45 -9.24 -2.73
N GLY A 477 5.68 -8.77 -2.92
CA GLY A 477 6.90 -9.53 -2.59
C GLY A 477 8.19 -9.04 -3.24
N GLY A 478 8.12 -8.15 -4.25
CA GLY A 478 9.33 -7.46 -4.77
C GLY A 478 10.00 -6.56 -3.73
N SER A 479 11.08 -5.88 -4.11
CA SER A 479 11.90 -4.97 -3.27
C SER A 479 11.10 -4.14 -2.26
N ALA A 480 11.64 -3.95 -1.05
CA ALA A 480 10.93 -3.25 0.03
C ALA A 480 10.75 -1.74 -0.24
N ILE A 481 11.43 -1.22 -1.26
CA ILE A 481 11.30 0.14 -1.81
C ILE A 481 10.87 0.00 -3.28
N GLN A 482 9.92 0.81 -3.72
CA GLN A 482 9.50 0.85 -5.12
C GLN A 482 10.46 1.76 -5.92
N GLU A 483 11.17 1.21 -6.91
CA GLU A 483 12.16 1.98 -7.68
C GLU A 483 11.52 2.98 -8.65
N ASP A 484 10.39 2.60 -9.25
CA ASP A 484 9.64 3.43 -10.18
C ASP A 484 8.39 3.99 -9.51
N ASN A 485 8.01 5.24 -9.80
CA ASN A 485 6.80 5.87 -9.25
C ASN A 485 5.50 5.42 -9.96
N LYS A 486 5.45 4.15 -10.41
CA LYS A 486 4.31 3.60 -11.15
C LYS A 486 3.24 3.11 -10.18
N THR A 487 1.96 3.29 -10.52
CA THR A 487 0.89 2.75 -9.70
C THR A 487 0.86 1.23 -9.79
N LEU A 488 0.77 0.55 -8.64
CA LEU A 488 0.67 -0.90 -8.54
C LEU A 488 -0.71 -1.40 -8.99
N ILE A 489 -0.74 -2.37 -9.90
CA ILE A 489 -1.93 -3.08 -10.36
C ILE A 489 -1.75 -4.56 -10.01
N ASN A 490 -2.38 -4.99 -8.91
CA ASN A 490 -2.31 -6.38 -8.45
C ASN A 490 -3.47 -7.23 -9.00
N ALA A 491 -3.41 -8.55 -8.76
CA ALA A 491 -4.43 -9.50 -9.21
C ALA A 491 -5.84 -9.16 -8.69
N SER A 492 -5.95 -8.66 -7.46
CA SER A 492 -7.23 -8.24 -6.88
C SER A 492 -7.86 -7.07 -7.64
N VAL A 493 -7.07 -6.05 -8.00
CA VAL A 493 -7.53 -4.90 -8.79
C VAL A 493 -8.03 -5.37 -10.16
N LEU A 494 -7.30 -6.29 -10.80
CA LEU A 494 -7.75 -6.87 -12.06
C LEU A 494 -9.05 -7.64 -11.90
N GLY A 495 -9.19 -8.44 -10.85
CA GLY A 495 -10.45 -9.11 -10.50
C GLY A 495 -11.62 -8.14 -10.46
N LEU A 496 -11.48 -7.01 -9.77
CA LEU A 496 -12.51 -5.96 -9.69
C LEU A 496 -12.82 -5.30 -11.04
N ILE A 497 -11.79 -5.09 -11.87
CA ILE A 497 -11.98 -4.55 -13.22
C ILE A 497 -12.83 -5.52 -14.04
N PHE A 498 -12.52 -6.83 -13.98
CA PHE A 498 -13.28 -7.84 -14.69
C PHE A 498 -14.69 -8.03 -14.11
N GLU A 499 -14.89 -7.93 -12.80
CA GLU A 499 -16.24 -7.91 -12.22
C GLU A 499 -17.07 -6.79 -12.81
N LYS A 500 -16.49 -5.59 -12.91
CA LYS A 500 -17.21 -4.43 -13.43
C LYS A 500 -17.52 -4.55 -14.91
N ILE A 501 -16.55 -5.04 -15.69
CA ILE A 501 -16.73 -5.22 -17.13
C ILE A 501 -17.74 -6.35 -17.39
N ASN A 502 -17.69 -7.46 -16.63
CA ASN A 502 -18.61 -8.60 -16.75
C ASN A 502 -19.99 -8.34 -16.12
N GLY A 503 -20.07 -7.46 -15.12
CA GLY A 503 -21.30 -7.10 -14.40
C GLY A 503 -22.35 -6.41 -15.26
N TYR A 504 -22.06 -6.12 -16.54
CA TYR A 504 -23.00 -5.58 -17.52
C TYR A 504 -24.24 -6.47 -17.75
N LYS A 505 -24.16 -7.78 -17.48
CA LYS A 505 -25.31 -8.71 -17.62
C LYS A 505 -26.15 -8.86 -16.35
N ASP A 506 -25.54 -8.93 -15.16
CA ASP A 506 -26.23 -9.44 -13.96
C ASP A 506 -26.33 -8.48 -12.76
N GLY A 507 -25.83 -7.25 -12.85
CA GLY A 507 -25.98 -6.26 -11.76
C GLY A 507 -25.40 -6.72 -10.43
N SER A 508 -24.29 -7.48 -10.47
CA SER A 508 -23.59 -8.04 -9.31
C SER A 508 -23.13 -6.94 -8.35
N PHE A 509 -23.51 -7.06 -7.08
CA PHE A 509 -23.11 -6.13 -6.02
C PHE A 509 -21.78 -6.56 -5.39
N PHE A 510 -20.85 -5.60 -5.34
CA PHE A 510 -19.54 -5.74 -4.72
C PHE A 510 -19.64 -5.97 -3.21
N THR A 511 -18.99 -7.01 -2.70
CA THR A 511 -18.71 -7.18 -1.27
C THR A 511 -17.38 -6.51 -0.94
N PRO A 512 -17.33 -5.45 -0.11
CA PRO A 512 -16.10 -4.76 0.25
C PRO A 512 -14.99 -5.69 0.73
N GLY A 513 -13.75 -5.44 0.28
CA GLY A 513 -12.60 -6.31 0.55
C GLY A 513 -12.32 -6.57 2.05
N PHE A 514 -12.65 -5.63 2.94
CA PHE A 514 -12.53 -5.87 4.39
C PHE A 514 -13.55 -6.89 4.91
N ILE A 515 -14.76 -6.94 4.31
CA ILE A 515 -15.79 -7.93 4.64
C ILE A 515 -15.36 -9.28 4.10
N THR A 516 -14.91 -9.35 2.83
CA THR A 516 -14.36 -10.56 2.22
C THR A 516 -13.21 -11.12 3.05
N MET A 517 -12.22 -10.28 3.41
CA MET A 517 -11.09 -10.69 4.24
C MET A 517 -11.53 -11.17 5.62
N TYR A 518 -12.49 -10.50 6.26
CA TYR A 518 -13.04 -10.95 7.54
C TYR A 518 -13.73 -12.31 7.42
N MET A 519 -14.61 -12.47 6.42
CA MET A 519 -15.33 -13.73 6.17
C MET A 519 -14.36 -14.88 5.85
N CYS A 520 -13.41 -14.67 4.94
CA CYS A 520 -12.41 -15.68 4.58
C CYS A 520 -11.52 -16.01 5.77
N ARG A 521 -11.06 -15.01 6.55
CA ARG A 521 -10.26 -15.24 7.75
C ARG A 521 -11.01 -16.09 8.77
N GLU A 522 -12.25 -15.75 9.09
CA GLU A 522 -13.03 -16.52 10.08
C GLU A 522 -13.36 -17.92 9.57
N THR A 523 -13.75 -18.05 8.30
CA THR A 523 -14.13 -19.33 7.69
C THR A 523 -12.94 -20.27 7.55
N ILE A 524 -11.83 -19.79 6.97
CA ILE A 524 -10.62 -20.61 6.78
C ILE A 524 -10.03 -21.02 8.13
N ARG A 525 -9.96 -20.10 9.10
CA ARG A 525 -9.42 -20.43 10.44
C ARG A 525 -10.23 -21.55 11.10
N LYS A 526 -11.56 -21.46 11.07
CA LYS A 526 -12.44 -22.50 11.62
C LYS A 526 -12.31 -23.81 10.86
N ALA A 527 -12.27 -23.78 9.53
CA ALA A 527 -12.11 -24.98 8.70
C ALA A 527 -10.78 -25.71 8.98
N VAL A 528 -9.68 -24.96 9.14
CA VAL A 528 -8.38 -25.51 9.52
C VAL A 528 -8.47 -26.18 10.90
N VAL A 529 -8.97 -25.49 11.92
CA VAL A 529 -9.15 -26.04 13.28
C VAL A 529 -9.97 -27.33 13.24
N GLN A 530 -11.10 -27.31 12.55
CA GLN A 530 -11.96 -28.48 12.40
C GLN A 530 -11.22 -29.65 11.74
N LYS A 531 -10.49 -29.41 10.64
CA LYS A 531 -9.77 -30.48 9.93
C LYS A 531 -8.67 -31.11 10.77
N PHE A 532 -7.95 -30.33 11.56
CA PHE A 532 -6.96 -30.86 12.50
C PHE A 532 -7.63 -31.67 13.62
N ASN A 533 -8.71 -31.16 14.22
CA ASN A 533 -9.43 -31.91 15.25
C ASN A 533 -9.99 -33.24 14.70
N GLU A 534 -10.50 -33.26 13.46
CA GLU A 534 -10.99 -34.47 12.80
C GLU A 534 -9.88 -35.50 12.54
N ALA A 535 -8.75 -35.05 11.98
CA ALA A 535 -7.63 -35.90 11.56
C ALA A 535 -6.78 -36.38 12.75
N LYS A 536 -6.53 -35.50 13.72
CA LYS A 536 -5.63 -35.75 14.86
C LYS A 536 -6.36 -36.13 16.15
N LYS A 537 -7.69 -36.04 16.17
CA LYS A 537 -8.52 -36.21 17.38
C LYS A 537 -8.13 -35.24 18.50
N TRP A 538 -7.73 -34.03 18.12
CA TRP A 538 -7.48 -32.95 19.06
C TRP A 538 -8.76 -32.19 19.41
N ASN A 539 -8.69 -31.41 20.49
CA ASN A 539 -9.75 -30.51 20.94
C ASN A 539 -9.22 -29.07 21.00
N CYS A 540 -8.78 -28.55 19.85
CA CYS A 540 -8.32 -27.16 19.77
C CYS A 540 -9.50 -26.23 19.43
N ASN A 541 -9.56 -25.07 20.06
CA ASN A 541 -10.63 -24.09 19.83
C ASN A 541 -10.27 -23.01 18.80
N ASN A 542 -8.97 -22.75 18.62
CA ASN A 542 -8.45 -21.68 17.78
C ASN A 542 -7.12 -22.08 17.12
N ILE A 543 -6.62 -21.23 16.22
CA ILE A 543 -5.37 -21.49 15.51
C ILE A 543 -4.15 -21.43 16.44
N GLU A 544 -4.20 -20.60 17.48
CA GLU A 544 -3.10 -20.45 18.43
C GLU A 544 -2.85 -21.78 19.18
N GLU A 545 -3.90 -22.45 19.64
CA GLU A 545 -3.82 -23.77 20.26
C GLU A 545 -3.35 -24.86 19.28
N LEU A 546 -3.70 -24.76 17.99
CA LEU A 546 -3.15 -25.66 16.98
C LEU A 546 -1.65 -25.44 16.80
N TYR A 547 -1.23 -24.18 16.71
CA TYR A 547 0.17 -23.81 16.48
C TYR A 547 1.09 -24.43 17.54
N ASP A 548 0.67 -24.38 18.81
CA ASP A 548 1.44 -24.92 19.93
C ASP A 548 1.54 -26.46 19.91
N LYS A 549 0.66 -27.16 19.17
CA LYS A 549 0.64 -28.64 19.06
C LYS A 549 1.26 -29.19 17.77
N ILE A 550 1.56 -28.34 16.79
CA ILE A 550 2.14 -28.79 15.53
C ILE A 550 3.64 -29.07 15.73
N GLU A 551 3.98 -30.36 15.77
CA GLU A 551 5.37 -30.81 15.82
C GLU A 551 5.93 -31.12 14.41
N ASP A 552 5.14 -31.79 13.55
CA ASP A 552 5.50 -32.10 12.16
C ASP A 552 4.80 -31.16 11.17
N ARG A 553 5.59 -30.28 10.55
CA ARG A 553 5.10 -29.33 9.54
C ARG A 553 4.72 -30.00 8.22
N LYS A 554 5.33 -31.12 7.84
CA LYS A 554 5.01 -31.80 6.58
C LYS A 554 3.62 -32.41 6.64
N GLU A 555 3.32 -33.10 7.74
CA GLU A 555 1.99 -33.66 7.98
C GLU A 555 0.94 -32.55 8.15
N ALA A 556 1.26 -31.49 8.89
CA ALA A 556 0.38 -30.33 9.01
C ALA A 556 0.03 -29.73 7.63
N ASN A 557 1.02 -29.59 6.74
CA ASN A 557 0.79 -29.12 5.38
C ASN A 557 -0.11 -30.07 4.58
N GLN A 558 0.02 -31.39 4.75
CA GLN A 558 -0.89 -32.35 4.09
C GLN A 558 -2.34 -32.17 4.54
N ILE A 559 -2.58 -31.96 5.84
CA ILE A 559 -3.92 -31.71 6.39
C ILE A 559 -4.48 -30.40 5.82
N VAL A 560 -3.70 -29.31 5.83
CA VAL A 560 -4.13 -28.02 5.28
C VAL A 560 -4.43 -28.12 3.78
N ASN A 561 -3.56 -28.77 3.00
CA ASN A 561 -3.73 -28.92 1.55
C ASN A 561 -4.93 -29.82 1.17
N SER A 562 -5.50 -30.57 2.12
CA SER A 562 -6.71 -31.36 1.90
C SER A 562 -8.00 -30.54 1.95
N ILE A 563 -7.93 -29.29 2.42
CA ILE A 563 -9.08 -28.39 2.51
C ILE A 563 -9.54 -28.01 1.11
N LYS A 564 -10.84 -28.15 0.87
CA LYS A 564 -11.49 -27.74 -0.37
C LYS A 564 -12.37 -26.54 -0.09
N ILE A 565 -12.24 -25.50 -0.92
CA ILE A 565 -13.07 -24.30 -0.86
C ILE A 565 -13.96 -24.32 -2.10
N CYS A 566 -15.25 -24.03 -1.92
CA CYS A 566 -16.23 -23.95 -2.98
C CYS A 566 -17.01 -22.66 -2.82
N ASP A 567 -16.97 -21.80 -3.84
CA ASP A 567 -17.89 -20.69 -3.99
C ASP A 567 -18.86 -21.01 -5.13
N PRO A 568 -20.12 -21.37 -4.82
CA PRO A 568 -21.11 -21.73 -5.84
C PRO A 568 -21.58 -20.52 -6.67
N ALA A 569 -21.24 -19.29 -6.27
CA ALA A 569 -21.59 -18.04 -6.93
C ALA A 569 -20.35 -17.15 -7.12
N VAL A 570 -19.26 -17.78 -7.58
CA VAL A 570 -17.89 -17.25 -7.59
C VAL A 570 -17.70 -15.86 -8.20
N GLY A 571 -18.53 -15.43 -9.16
CA GLY A 571 -18.35 -14.13 -9.82
C GLY A 571 -16.96 -14.03 -10.46
N SER A 572 -16.15 -13.03 -10.08
CA SER A 572 -14.74 -12.95 -10.51
C SER A 572 -13.78 -13.91 -9.83
N GLY A 573 -14.23 -14.58 -8.78
CA GLY A 573 -13.35 -15.34 -7.89
C GLY A 573 -12.67 -14.51 -6.82
N HIS A 574 -13.03 -13.24 -6.60
CA HIS A 574 -12.43 -12.43 -5.53
C HIS A 574 -12.55 -13.06 -4.12
N PHE A 575 -13.57 -13.89 -3.87
CA PHE A 575 -13.74 -14.60 -2.60
C PHE A 575 -12.79 -15.80 -2.44
N LEU A 576 -12.39 -16.42 -3.56
CA LEU A 576 -11.44 -17.54 -3.62
C LEU A 576 -9.99 -17.02 -3.55
#